data_AF-A0A7K4J475-F1
#
_entry.id   AF-A0A7K4J475-F1
#
_cell.length_a   1.000
_cell.length_b   1.000
_cell.length_c   1.000
_cell.angle_alpha   90.00
_cell.angle_beta   90.00
_cell.angle_gamma   90.00
#
_symmetry.space_group_name_H-M   'P 1'
#
loop_
_entity.id
_entity.type
_entity.pdbx_description
1 polymer ?
#
loop_
_entity_poly.entity_id
_entity_poly.type
_entity_poly.pdbx_seq_one_letter_code
_entity_poly.pdbx_strand_id
1 'polypeptide(L)'
;RACPECRVVSSYYIPHKYWVSDVGEKEKLIKTFKARMGKIRCKFFVRGFCPFKSDCIYLHELPAGRLRHRRRQRPRMPVFSPSSSESSDEEDE
;
A
#
# COMPACT_ATOMS: atom_id res chain seq x y z
N ARG A 1 -14.16 -11.83 0.41
CA ARG A 1 -14.54 -13.25 0.47
C ARG A 1 -13.29 -14.07 0.18
N ALA A 2 -13.15 -15.28 0.71
CA ALA A 2 -12.00 -16.15 0.39
C ALA A 2 -12.32 -17.09 -0.78
N CYS A 3 -11.28 -17.57 -1.47
CA CYS A 3 -11.40 -18.72 -2.35
C CYS A 3 -11.71 -19.98 -1.50
N PRO A 4 -12.71 -20.82 -1.84
CA PRO A 4 -13.02 -22.01 -1.04
C PRO A 4 -11.87 -23.02 -1.01
N GLU A 5 -11.10 -23.10 -2.10
CA GLU A 5 -9.99 -24.02 -2.29
C GLU A 5 -8.76 -23.62 -1.44
N CYS A 6 -8.06 -22.56 -1.84
CA CYS A 6 -6.80 -22.16 -1.22
C CYS A 6 -6.95 -21.22 -0.01
N ARG A 7 -8.19 -20.90 0.40
CA ARG A 7 -8.54 -19.98 1.52
C ARG A 7 -7.99 -18.55 1.43
N VAL A 8 -7.22 -18.21 0.39
CA VAL A 8 -6.70 -16.87 0.12
C VAL A 8 -7.86 -15.89 -0.05
N VAL A 9 -7.79 -14.75 0.64
CA VAL A 9 -8.76 -13.66 0.53
C VAL A 9 -8.47 -12.84 -0.72
N SER A 10 -9.45 -12.70 -1.62
CA SER A 10 -9.35 -11.81 -2.77
C SER A 10 -10.42 -10.70 -2.73
N SER A 11 -10.04 -9.52 -3.21
CA SER A 11 -10.94 -8.37 -3.41
C SER A 11 -11.77 -8.47 -4.70
N TYR A 12 -11.46 -9.42 -5.57
CA TYR A 12 -12.08 -9.65 -6.88
C TYR A 12 -12.19 -11.15 -7.19
N TYR A 13 -13.04 -11.47 -8.18
CA TYR A 13 -13.17 -12.78 -8.80
C TYR A 13 -12.67 -12.71 -10.24
N ILE A 14 -12.02 -13.78 -10.73
CA ILE A 14 -11.60 -13.90 -12.13
C ILE A 14 -12.52 -14.91 -12.81
N PRO A 15 -13.38 -14.51 -13.76
CA PRO A 15 -14.18 -15.45 -14.54
C PRO A 15 -13.30 -16.21 -15.53
N HIS A 16 -13.44 -17.53 -15.59
CA HIS A 16 -12.83 -18.38 -16.60
C HIS A 16 -13.80 -19.49 -17.01
N LYS A 17 -13.78 -19.92 -18.27
CA LYS A 17 -14.73 -20.91 -18.82
C LYS A 17 -14.43 -22.34 -18.39
N TYR A 18 -13.15 -22.64 -18.09
CA TYR A 18 -12.66 -23.98 -17.77
C TYR A 18 -12.01 -23.98 -16.38
N TRP A 19 -12.11 -25.09 -15.66
CA TRP A 19 -11.34 -25.28 -14.44
C TRP A 19 -9.85 -25.43 -14.78
N VAL A 20 -8.98 -24.76 -14.03
CA VAL A 20 -7.52 -24.80 -14.23
C VAL A 20 -6.90 -25.48 -13.02
N SER A 21 -6.50 -26.74 -13.20
CA SER A 21 -5.90 -27.56 -12.15
C SER A 21 -4.42 -27.27 -11.92
N ASP A 22 -3.66 -26.92 -12.98
CA ASP A 22 -2.25 -26.58 -12.84
C ASP A 22 -2.04 -25.22 -12.16
N VAL A 23 -1.06 -25.17 -11.25
CA VAL A 23 -0.70 -23.97 -10.50
C VAL A 23 -0.01 -22.94 -11.40
N GLY A 24 0.83 -23.38 -12.34
CA GLY A 24 1.55 -22.51 -13.27
C GLY A 24 0.63 -21.82 -14.28
N GLU A 25 -0.31 -22.55 -14.88
CA GLU A 25 -1.38 -22.01 -15.71
C GLU A 25 -2.28 -21.04 -14.94
N LYS A 26 -2.68 -21.41 -13.72
CA LYS A 26 -3.50 -20.58 -12.83
C LYS A 26 -2.79 -19.26 -12.49
N GLU A 27 -1.48 -19.28 -12.21
CA GLU A 27 -0.70 -18.06 -11.98
C GLU A 27 -0.54 -17.23 -13.26
N LYS A 28 -0.21 -17.85 -14.41
CA LYS A 28 -0.16 -17.19 -15.73
C LYS A 28 -1.49 -16.49 -16.05
N LEU A 29 -2.63 -17.14 -15.76
CA LEU A 29 -3.97 -16.59 -15.93
C LEU A 29 -4.22 -15.39 -15.01
N ILE A 30 -3.90 -15.51 -13.72
CA ILE A 30 -4.02 -14.40 -12.74
C ILE A 30 -3.16 -13.20 -13.17
N LYS A 31 -1.91 -13.45 -13.58
CA LYS A 31 -0.95 -12.43 -14.04
C LYS A 31 -1.43 -11.75 -15.32
N THR A 32 -1.91 -12.51 -16.30
CA THR A 32 -2.46 -12.00 -17.57
C THR A 32 -3.74 -11.19 -17.36
N PHE A 33 -4.64 -11.64 -16.47
CA PHE A 33 -5.86 -10.93 -16.13
C PHE A 33 -5.55 -9.59 -15.43
N LYS A 34 -4.68 -9.60 -14.41
CA LYS A 34 -4.17 -8.38 -13.75
C LYS A 34 -3.55 -7.40 -14.77
N ALA A 35 -2.68 -7.89 -15.65
CA ALA A 35 -2.01 -7.07 -16.68
C ALA A 35 -2.98 -6.51 -17.74
N ARG A 36 -4.14 -7.12 -17.95
CA ARG A 36 -5.21 -6.60 -18.82
C ARG A 36 -6.08 -5.57 -18.09
N MET A 37 -6.49 -5.86 -16.85
CA MET A 37 -7.32 -4.96 -16.04
C MET A 37 -6.56 -3.69 -15.64
N GLY A 38 -5.26 -3.81 -15.33
CA GLY A 38 -4.36 -2.70 -15.01
C GLY A 38 -4.03 -1.76 -16.17
N LYS A 39 -4.61 -1.97 -17.36
CA LYS A 39 -4.61 -1.00 -18.48
C LYS A 39 -5.90 -0.17 -18.55
N ILE A 40 -6.95 -0.58 -17.84
CA ILE A 40 -8.27 0.07 -17.85
C ILE A 40 -8.34 1.07 -16.69
N ARG A 41 -8.50 2.36 -16.99
CA ARG A 41 -8.63 3.44 -15.98
C ARG A 41 -9.81 3.18 -15.03
N CYS A 42 -9.56 3.27 -13.73
CA CYS A 42 -10.57 3.06 -12.70
C CYS A 42 -11.57 4.22 -12.62
N LYS A 43 -12.80 4.02 -13.11
CA LYS A 43 -13.89 5.02 -13.10
C LYS A 43 -14.18 5.59 -11.70
N PHE A 44 -13.98 4.82 -10.64
CA PHE A 44 -14.14 5.26 -9.25
C PHE A 44 -12.97 6.12 -8.75
N PHE A 45 -11.74 5.80 -9.16
CA PHE A 45 -10.55 6.59 -8.82
C PHE A 45 -10.55 7.96 -9.51
N VAL A 46 -10.99 8.02 -10.77
CA VAL A 46 -11.19 9.29 -11.50
C VAL A 46 -12.27 10.16 -10.83
N ARG A 47 -13.26 9.55 -10.16
CA ARG A 47 -14.24 10.23 -9.30
C ARG A 47 -13.71 10.58 -7.89
N GLY A 48 -12.41 10.41 -7.64
CA GLY A 48 -11.74 10.77 -6.39
C GLY A 48 -11.77 9.71 -5.27
N PHE A 49 -12.66 8.71 -5.34
CA PHE A 49 -12.79 7.66 -4.33
C PHE A 49 -13.00 6.27 -4.93
N CYS A 50 -11.98 5.42 -4.83
CA CYS A 50 -12.09 3.99 -5.11
C CYS A 50 -12.17 3.20 -3.79
N PRO A 51 -13.24 2.41 -3.54
CA PRO A 51 -13.38 1.65 -2.29
C PRO A 51 -12.29 0.59 -2.10
N PHE A 52 -11.75 0.06 -3.20
CA PHE A 52 -10.69 -0.97 -3.21
C PHE A 52 -9.28 -0.43 -2.94
N LYS A 53 -9.05 0.89 -3.01
CA LYS A 53 -7.79 1.56 -2.63
C LYS A 53 -6.51 0.97 -3.28
N SER A 54 -5.76 0.13 -2.57
CA SER A 54 -4.57 -0.60 -3.04
C SER A 54 -4.91 -1.84 -3.86
N ASP A 55 -6.06 -2.46 -3.57
CA ASP A 55 -6.41 -3.82 -3.98
C ASP A 55 -7.29 -3.79 -5.25
N CYS A 56 -7.26 -2.67 -5.98
CA CYS A 56 -8.04 -2.46 -7.18
C CYS A 56 -7.32 -3.05 -8.40
N ILE A 57 -8.03 -3.85 -9.18
CA ILE A 57 -7.54 -4.44 -10.43
C ILE A 57 -7.46 -3.45 -11.60
N TYR A 58 -8.06 -2.26 -11.44
CA TYR A 58 -8.11 -1.20 -12.46
C TYR A 58 -7.03 -0.15 -12.21
N LEU A 59 -6.56 0.50 -13.29
CA LEU A 59 -5.48 1.49 -13.22
C LEU A 59 -5.88 2.72 -12.38
N HIS A 60 -5.12 2.96 -11.31
CA HIS A 60 -5.19 4.15 -10.46
C HIS A 60 -4.20 5.22 -10.94
N GLU A 61 -4.45 5.73 -12.14
CA GLU A 61 -3.67 6.81 -12.75
C GLU A 61 -3.93 8.12 -12.01
N LEU A 62 -3.04 8.47 -11.09
CA LEU A 62 -3.07 9.75 -10.38
C LEU A 62 -2.36 10.80 -11.25
N PRO A 63 -2.99 11.94 -11.60
CA PRO A 63 -2.28 13.01 -12.29
C PRO A 63 -1.11 13.49 -11.41
N ALA A 64 0.10 13.42 -11.97
CA ALA A 64 1.35 13.71 -11.27
C ALA A 64 1.42 15.19 -10.89
N GLY A 65 0.98 15.50 -9.67
CA GLY A 65 0.89 16.87 -9.17
C GLY A 65 0.24 16.95 -7.79
N ARG A 66 -0.79 16.14 -7.52
CA ARG A 66 -1.24 15.92 -6.14
C ARG A 66 -0.35 14.89 -5.46
N LEU A 67 0.82 15.37 -4.99
CA LEU A 67 1.50 14.75 -3.86
C LEU A 67 0.45 14.42 -2.80
N ARG A 68 0.29 13.14 -2.45
CA ARG A 68 -0.38 12.79 -1.20
C ARG A 68 0.33 13.60 -0.13
N HIS A 69 -0.37 14.49 0.59
CA HIS A 69 0.19 15.06 1.81
C HIS A 69 0.52 13.86 2.71
N ARG A 70 1.81 13.47 2.73
CA ARG A 70 2.40 12.83 3.90
C ARG A 70 1.95 13.74 5.03
N ARG A 71 1.06 13.24 5.91
CA ARG A 71 0.72 13.93 7.15
C ARG A 71 2.07 14.33 7.74
N ARG A 72 2.38 15.64 7.73
CA ARG A 72 3.66 16.12 8.26
C ARG A 72 3.68 15.62 9.69
N GLN A 73 4.50 14.60 9.96
CA GLN A 73 4.58 14.03 11.29
C GLN A 73 5.05 15.19 12.15
N ARG A 74 4.19 15.66 13.06
CA ARG A 74 4.47 16.84 13.88
C ARG A 74 5.84 16.57 14.50
N PRO A 75 6.86 17.43 14.31
CA PRO A 75 8.16 17.22 14.92
C PRO A 75 7.93 16.94 16.40
N ARG A 76 8.33 15.74 16.84
CA ARG A 76 8.31 15.43 18.26
C ARG A 76 9.39 16.30 18.86
N MET A 77 8.98 17.34 19.59
CA MET A 77 9.92 18.19 20.32
C MET A 77 10.79 17.27 21.18
N PRO A 78 12.13 17.45 21.19
CA PRO A 78 12.97 16.80 22.18
C PRO A 78 12.45 17.18 23.56
N VAL A 79 12.17 16.17 24.40
CA VAL A 79 11.91 16.42 25.81
C VAL A 79 13.26 16.78 26.43
N PHE A 80 13.40 18.02 26.91
CA PHE A 80 14.57 18.43 27.67
C PHE A 80 14.54 17.70 29.02
N SER A 81 15.40 16.69 29.17
CA SER A 81 15.59 15.96 30.43
C SER A 81 16.62 16.69 31.30
N PRO A 82 16.26 17.23 32.49
CA PRO A 82 17.19 17.98 33.32
C PRO A 82 17.89 17.08 34.34
N SER A 83 19.02 16.50 33.94
CA SER A 83 20.12 15.94 34.78
C SER A 83 21.34 15.72 33.87
N SER A 84 22.59 15.76 34.33
CA SER A 84 23.07 15.80 35.72
C SER A 84 23.73 17.13 36.11
N SER A 85 23.94 17.32 37.42
CA SER A 85 24.64 18.45 38.02
C SER A 85 25.82 17.97 38.86
N GLU A 86 27.04 18.17 38.37
CA GLU A 86 28.31 17.84 39.04
C GLU A 86 29.47 18.60 38.37
N SER A 87 30.55 19.03 39.03
CA SER A 87 30.70 19.85 40.26
C SER A 87 32.20 20.01 40.59
N SER A 88 32.80 21.22 40.46
CA SER A 88 34.08 21.64 41.08
C SER A 88 35.36 20.85 40.70
N ASP A 89 36.62 21.31 40.90
CA ASP A 89 37.24 22.62 41.23
C ASP A 89 38.76 22.57 40.87
N GLU A 90 39.44 23.74 40.75
CA GLU A 90 40.91 23.99 40.66
C GLU A 90 41.72 23.25 39.55
N GLU A 91 42.94 23.60 39.09
CA GLU A 91 43.95 24.68 39.35
C GLU A 91 44.16 25.47 38.01
N ASP A 92 45.12 26.36 37.67
CA ASP A 92 46.34 27.00 38.25
C ASP A 92 46.65 28.32 37.41
N GLU A 93 47.72 29.05 37.78
CA GLU A 93 48.38 30.26 37.14
C GLU A 93 47.69 31.65 37.21
#